data_AF-A0A520HS82-F1
#
_entry.id   AF-A0A520HS82-F1
#
_cell.length_a   1.000
_cell.length_b   1.000
_cell.length_c   1.000
_cell.angle_alpha   90.00
_cell.angle_beta   90.00
_cell.angle_gamma   90.00
#
_symmetry.space_group_name_H-M   'P 1'
#
loop_
_entity.id
_entity.type
_entity.pdbx_description
1 polymer ?
#
loop_
_entity_poly.entity_id
_entity_poly.type
_entity_poly.pdbx_seq_one_letter_code
_entity_poly.pdbx_strand_id
1 'polypeptide(L)' 'DRMLFTVANATQLKGIAGVRLGVVNDIVENDPPWGETLEAMMARWCRDMGVPYLGRARVGHTQDNHVVPFGIA' A
#
# COMPACT_ATOMS: atom_id res chain seq x y z
N ASP A 1 -1.57 8.98 2.92
CA ASP A 1 -2.99 8.91 2.51
C ASP A 1 -3.21 9.42 1.08
N ARG A 2 -2.81 10.66 0.75
CA ARG A 2 -2.97 11.25 -0.59
C ARG A 2 -2.54 10.35 -1.76
N MET A 3 -1.38 9.69 -1.68
CA MET A 3 -0.95 8.75 -2.73
C MET A 3 -1.88 7.53 -2.85
N LEU A 4 -2.41 7.01 -1.73
CA LEU A 4 -3.36 5.90 -1.75
C LEU A 4 -4.67 6.30 -2.41
N PHE A 5 -5.14 7.54 -2.21
CA PHE A 5 -6.28 8.09 -2.96
C PHE A 5 -6.04 8.07 -4.47
N THR A 6 -4.86 8.53 -4.93
CA THR A 6 -4.51 8.51 -6.35
C THR A 6 -4.48 7.08 -6.90
N VAL A 7 -3.88 6.15 -6.15
CA VAL A 7 -3.84 4.72 -6.52
C VAL A 7 -5.26 4.14 -6.61
N ALA A 8 -6.11 4.37 -5.60
CA ALA A 8 -7.47 3.83 -5.56
C ALA A 8 -8.37 4.33 -6.72
N ASN A 9 -8.08 5.51 -7.26
CA ASN A 9 -8.83 6.10 -8.37
C ASN A 9 -8.14 5.91 -9.73
N ALA A 10 -7.01 5.20 -9.79
CA ALA A 10 -6.33 4.91 -11.04
C ALA A 10 -7.08 3.80 -11.80
N THR A 11 -7.64 4.14 -12.97
CA THR A 11 -8.42 3.21 -13.79
C THR A 11 -7.59 2.01 -14.29
N GLN A 12 -6.27 2.15 -14.39
CA GLN A 12 -5.34 1.10 -14.80
C GLN A 12 -5.22 -0.05 -13.79
N LEU A 13 -5.64 0.17 -12.54
CA LEU A 13 -5.58 -0.83 -11.47
C LEU A 13 -6.89 -1.61 -11.31
N LYS A 14 -7.87 -1.38 -12.18
CA LYS A 14 -9.10 -2.19 -12.21
C LYS A 14 -8.76 -3.63 -12.58
N GLY A 15 -9.20 -4.58 -11.74
CA GLY A 15 -9.05 -6.02 -11.99
C GLY A 15 -7.72 -6.63 -11.54
N ILE A 16 -6.89 -5.90 -10.78
CA ILE A 16 -5.70 -6.50 -10.15
C ILE A 16 -6.11 -7.57 -9.12
N ALA A 17 -5.28 -8.59 -8.95
CA ALA A 17 -5.53 -9.69 -8.01
C ALA A 17 -5.56 -9.26 -6.53
N GLY A 18 -4.95 -8.11 -6.21
CA GLY A 18 -4.93 -7.54 -4.87
C GLY A 18 -3.75 -6.61 -4.65
N VAL A 19 -3.68 -6.03 -3.46
CA VAL A 19 -2.64 -5.09 -3.05
C VAL A 19 -1.90 -5.64 -1.84
N ARG A 20 -0.57 -5.49 -1.81
CA ARG A 20 0.25 -5.75 -0.62
C ARG A 20 0.96 -4.47 -0.20
N LEU A 21 1.12 -4.25 1.10
CA LEU A 21 1.85 -3.09 1.63
C LEU A 21 3.29 -3.48 1.95
N GLY A 22 4.24 -2.83 1.28
CA GLY A 22 5.66 -2.89 1.61
C GLY A 22 5.99 -2.18 2.92
N VAL A 23 7.26 -2.18 3.30
CA VAL A 23 7.75 -1.39 4.44
C VAL A 23 7.61 0.10 4.13
N VAL A 24 7.01 0.82 5.07
CA VAL A 24 6.93 2.28 5.09
C VAL A 24 7.64 2.74 6.35
N ASN A 25 8.84 3.27 6.19
CA ASN A 25 9.72 3.76 7.25
C ASN A 25 10.06 5.24 6.99
N ASP A 26 10.83 5.83 7.92
CA ASP A 26 11.26 7.23 7.86
C ASP A 26 10.08 8.21 7.72
N ILE A 27 8.97 7.87 8.36
CA ILE A 27 7.76 8.69 8.42
C ILE A 27 8.04 9.89 9.30
N VAL A 28 7.92 11.09 8.72
CA VAL A 28 7.96 12.34 9.49
C VAL A 28 6.64 12.49 10.24
N GLU A 29 6.73 12.76 11.54
CA GLU A 29 5.55 13.01 12.39
C GLU A 29 4.83 14.29 11.93
N ASN A 30 3.49 14.24 11.93
CA ASN A 30 2.66 15.40 11.62
C ASN A 30 2.28 16.14 12.91
N ASP A 31 2.10 17.45 12.78
CA ASP A 31 1.43 18.30 13.78
C ASP A 31 0.22 18.96 13.10
N PRO A 32 -1.03 18.61 13.48
CA PRO A 32 -1.40 17.64 14.51
C PRO A 32 -1.06 16.19 14.13
N PRO A 33 -0.93 15.27 15.12
CA PRO A 33 -0.66 13.86 14.87
C PRO A 33 -1.67 13.24 13.90
N TRP A 34 -1.17 12.42 12.98
CA TRP A 34 -2.03 11.67 12.08
C TRP A 34 -2.77 10.56 12.84
N GLY A 35 -4.09 10.46 12.63
CA GLY A 35 -4.97 9.62 13.47
C GLY A 35 -5.23 8.19 12.98
N GLU A 36 -4.76 7.81 11.79
CA GLU A 36 -4.98 6.45 11.23
C GLU A 36 -3.66 5.69 11.10
N THR A 37 -3.69 4.38 11.39
CA THR A 37 -2.56 3.49 11.10
C THR A 37 -2.49 3.18 9.60
N LEU A 38 -1.30 2.82 9.11
CA LEU A 38 -1.13 2.41 7.71
C LEU A 38 -2.02 1.24 7.32
N GLU A 39 -2.18 0.25 8.21
CA GLU A 39 -3.03 -0.92 7.94
C GLU A 39 -4.51 -0.53 7.81
N ALA A 40 -5.00 0.38 8.66
CA ALA A 40 -6.37 0.89 8.57
C ALA A 40 -6.60 1.64 7.25
N MET A 41 -5.64 2.48 6.85
CA MET A 41 -5.69 3.21 5.58
C MET A 41 -5.69 2.25 4.39
N MET A 42 -4.83 1.23 4.38
CA MET A 42 -4.78 0.23 3.30
C MET A 42 -6.08 -0.54 3.18
N ALA A 43 -6.61 -1.04 4.30
CA ALA A 43 -7.87 -1.77 4.31
C ALA A 43 -9.03 -0.92 3.77
N ARG A 44 -9.09 0.36 4.17
CA ARG A 44 -10.07 1.33 3.65
C ARG A 44 -9.94 1.53 2.14
N TRP A 45 -8.76 1.90 1.65
CA TRP A 45 -8.56 2.18 0.23
C TRP A 45 -8.73 0.96 -0.67
N CYS A 46 -8.29 -0.23 -0.22
CA CYS A 46 -8.49 -1.47 -0.98
C CYS A 46 -9.97 -1.81 -1.10
N ARG A 47 -10.74 -1.66 -0.01
CA ARG A 47 -12.19 -1.84 -0.03
C ARG A 47 -12.86 -0.85 -0.99
N ASP A 48 -12.50 0.44 -0.91
CA ASP A 48 -13.09 1.47 -1.76
C ASP A 48 -12.73 1.26 -3.26
N MET A 49 -11.55 0.70 -3.54
CA MET A 49 -11.11 0.28 -4.88
C MET A 49 -11.74 -1.05 -5.35
N GLY A 50 -12.35 -1.83 -4.45
CA GLY A 50 -12.94 -3.14 -4.75
C GLY A 50 -11.91 -4.26 -4.96
N VAL A 51 -10.71 -4.15 -4.37
CA VAL A 51 -9.65 -5.16 -4.48
C VAL A 51 -9.25 -5.69 -3.10
N PRO A 52 -8.78 -6.94 -2.99
CA PRO A 52 -8.38 -7.49 -1.71
C PRO A 52 -7.05 -6.91 -1.24
N TYR A 53 -6.98 -6.54 0.04
CA TYR A 53 -5.71 -6.29 0.72
C TYR A 53 -5.11 -7.62 1.17
N LEU A 54 -3.99 -8.01 0.58
CA LEU A 54 -3.31 -9.29 0.78
C LEU A 54 -2.25 -9.23 1.89
N GLY A 55 -2.24 -8.14 2.67
CA GLY A 55 -1.33 -7.94 3.79
C GLY A 55 0.05 -7.41 3.39
N ARG A 56 1.06 -7.75 4.19
CA ARG A 56 2.43 -7.20 4.07
C ARG A 56 3.22 -7.85 2.94
N ALA A 57 4.14 -7.08 2.35
CA ALA A 57 5.20 -7.56 1.47
C ALA A 57 6.57 -7.15 2.02
N ARG A 58 7.58 -8.00 1.81
CA ARG A 58 8.98 -7.74 2.21
C ARG A 58 9.71 -6.92 1.15
N VAL A 59 9.14 -5.76 0.82
CA VAL A 59 9.72 -4.80 -0.12
C VAL A 59 9.68 -3.42 0.50
N GLY A 60 10.75 -2.64 0.34
CA GLY A 60 10.83 -1.26 0.87
C GLY A 60 12.27 -0.84 1.16
N HIS A 61 12.45 0.35 1.72
CA HIS A 61 13.76 0.93 2.02
C HIS A 61 14.36 0.34 3.30
N THR A 62 14.65 -0.96 3.29
CA THR A 62 15.24 -1.68 4.44
C THR A 62 16.29 -2.70 3.99
N GLN A 63 17.10 -3.18 4.95
CA GLN A 63 18.04 -4.29 4.71
C GLN A 63 17.33 -5.62 4.41
N ASP A 64 16.06 -5.77 4.83
CA ASP A 64 15.24 -6.97 4.60
C ASP A 64 14.47 -6.92 3.27
N ASN A 65 14.94 -6.12 2.30
CA ASN A 65 14.26 -5.96 1.01
C ASN A 65 14.48 -7.17 0.09
N HIS A 66 13.39 -7.75 -0.42
CA HIS A 66 13.42 -8.92 -1.30
C HIS A 66 13.22 -8.53 -2.77
N VAL A 67 13.86 -9.28 -3.67
CA VAL A 67 13.65 -9.15 -5.11
C VAL A 67 12.26 -9.66 -5.47
N VAL A 68 11.52 -8.89 -6.27
CA VAL A 68 10.24 -9.29 -6.87
C VAL A 68 10.42 -9.28 -8.39
N PRO A 69 10.58 -10.44 -9.04
CA PRO A 69 10.62 -10.49 -10.48
C PRO A 69 9.23 -10.15 -11.06
N PHE A 70 9.19 -9.32 -12.10
CA PHE A 70 7.93 -8.87 -12.67
C PHE A 70 7.53 -9.74 -13.86
N GLY A 71 6.23 -10.05 -13.97
CA GLY A 71 5.66 -10.71 -15.14
C GLY A 71 5.94 -12.20 -15.28
N ILE A 72 6.57 -12.84 -14.29
CA ILE A 72 6.62 -14.31 -14.23
C ILE A 72 5.34 -14.84 -13.59
N ALA A 73 4.62 -15.64 -14.38
CA ALA A 73 3.50 -16.48 -13.97
C ALA A 73 3.98 -17.93 -13.86
#